data_AF-A0A3D0K1R3-F1
#
_entry.id   AF-A0A3D0K1R3-F1
#
_cell.length_a   1.000
_cell.length_b   1.000
_cell.length_c   1.000
_cell.angle_alpha   90.00
_cell.angle_beta   90.00
_cell.angle_gamma   90.00
#
_symmetry.space_group_name_H-M   'P 1'
#
loop_
_entity.id
_entity.type
_entity.pdbx_description
1 polymer ?
#
loop_
_entity_poly.entity_id
_entity_poly.type
_entity_poly.pdbx_seq_one_letter_code
_entity_poly.pdbx_strand_id
1 'polypeptide(L)'
;MTTTDIDTALSLSRDSNQALGIGRFACDFMRNGMGTPSDAVLHRTTMFFTDSVLCGLSALACGTNAPTVLRDEALRYADDAGACCFGSTRRVKPEKAVAANASAVREWDSNGTNFGFNPELGHTAGEFGHNDFYAVPIAAAQVAGLDGAAALRGMVCLDEIRGRLAEVFSLKSYR
;
A
#
# COMPACT_ATOMS: atom_id res chain seq x y z
N MET A 1 -14.81 36.12 17.33
CA MET A 1 -15.24 34.82 16.78
C MET A 1 -13.97 34.16 16.30
N THR A 2 -13.36 33.38 17.19
CA THR A 2 -12.02 32.79 17.04
C THR A 2 -12.13 31.62 16.08
N THR A 3 -11.25 31.58 15.09
CA THR A 3 -11.14 30.56 14.05
C THR A 3 -11.12 29.18 14.69
N THR A 4 -12.18 28.39 14.49
CA THR A 4 -12.22 26.97 14.86
C THR A 4 -11.14 26.23 14.09
N ASP A 5 -10.31 25.47 14.79
CA ASP A 5 -9.40 24.49 14.20
C ASP A 5 -10.15 23.68 13.15
N ILE A 6 -9.61 23.67 11.92
CA ILE A 6 -10.04 22.69 10.93
C ILE A 6 -9.52 21.37 11.47
N ASP A 7 -10.43 20.48 11.87
CA ASP A 7 -10.08 19.15 12.34
C ASP A 7 -9.24 18.45 11.24
N THR A 8 -7.94 18.24 11.51
CA THR A 8 -6.98 17.73 10.52
C THR A 8 -6.97 16.20 10.45
N ALA A 9 -7.71 15.54 11.34
CA ALA A 9 -7.79 14.10 11.44
C ALA A 9 -9.21 13.63 11.73
N LEU A 10 -9.56 12.44 11.24
CA LEU A 10 -10.80 11.75 11.57
C LEU A 10 -10.52 10.71 12.66
N SER A 11 -11.15 10.85 13.82
CA SER A 11 -11.06 9.85 14.89
C SER A 11 -12.15 8.78 14.76
N LEU A 12 -11.74 7.51 14.76
CA LEU A 12 -12.65 6.36 14.74
C LEU A 12 -12.71 5.73 16.13
N SER A 13 -13.77 6.02 16.89
CA SER A 13 -13.93 5.55 18.27
C SER A 13 -14.00 4.02 18.36
N ARG A 14 -13.59 3.46 19.51
CA ARG A 14 -13.57 2.02 19.78
C ARG A 14 -14.95 1.35 19.66
N ASP A 15 -16.00 2.09 19.94
CA ASP A 15 -17.41 1.66 19.88
C ASP A 15 -18.05 1.89 18.50
N SER A 16 -17.29 2.37 17.51
CA SER A 16 -17.75 2.53 16.14
C SER A 16 -17.42 1.32 15.26
N ASN A 17 -18.07 1.23 14.10
CA ASN A 17 -17.63 0.31 13.04
C ASN A 17 -16.39 0.89 12.33
N GLN A 18 -15.22 0.69 12.93
CA GLN A 18 -13.96 1.23 12.44
C GLN A 18 -13.63 0.73 11.02
N ALA A 19 -13.99 -0.50 10.67
CA ALA A 19 -13.82 -1.04 9.31
C ALA A 19 -14.61 -0.25 8.27
N LEU A 20 -15.87 0.09 8.57
CA LEU A 20 -16.69 0.97 7.71
C LEU A 20 -16.09 2.38 7.63
N GLY A 21 -15.59 2.91 8.75
CA GLY A 21 -14.93 4.22 8.80
C GLY A 21 -13.70 4.30 7.88
N ILE A 22 -12.80 3.31 7.99
CA ILE A 22 -11.62 3.18 7.14
C ILE A 22 -12.01 3.03 5.66
N GLY A 23 -13.02 2.20 5.36
CA GLY A 23 -13.51 2.01 3.99
C GLY A 23 -14.07 3.29 3.36
N ARG A 24 -14.82 4.09 4.14
CA ARG A 24 -15.33 5.40 3.71
C ARG A 24 -14.17 6.38 3.47
N PHE A 25 -13.23 6.48 4.41
CA PHE A 25 -12.02 7.29 4.23
C PHE A 25 -11.30 6.92 2.93
N ALA A 26 -11.06 5.63 2.68
CA ALA A 26 -10.38 5.19 1.46
C ALA A 26 -11.12 5.61 0.18
N CYS A 27 -12.44 5.43 0.16
CA CYS A 27 -13.28 5.83 -0.98
C CYS A 27 -13.26 7.35 -1.20
N ASP A 28 -13.42 8.13 -0.15
CA ASP A 28 -13.47 9.60 -0.22
C ASP A 28 -12.10 10.18 -0.58
N PHE A 29 -11.03 9.63 -0.01
CA PHE A 29 -9.66 9.98 -0.36
C PHE A 29 -9.37 9.69 -1.84
N MET A 30 -9.74 8.51 -2.35
CA MET A 30 -9.48 8.16 -3.76
C MET A 30 -10.32 8.97 -4.75
N ARG A 31 -11.50 9.45 -4.37
CA ARG A 31 -12.37 10.29 -5.23
C ARG A 31 -11.98 11.77 -5.25
N ASN A 32 -10.83 12.15 -4.66
CA ASN A 32 -10.42 13.54 -4.41
C ASN A 32 -11.41 14.32 -3.51
N GLY A 33 -12.23 13.63 -2.72
CA GLY A 33 -13.18 14.25 -1.80
C GLY A 33 -12.58 14.61 -0.44
N MET A 34 -11.42 14.03 -0.09
CA MET A 34 -10.78 14.20 1.21
C MET A 34 -9.25 14.16 1.08
N GLY A 35 -8.58 15.20 1.58
CA GLY A 35 -7.11 15.29 1.65
C GLY A 35 -6.41 15.46 0.29
N THR A 36 -5.38 16.29 0.26
CA THR A 36 -4.47 16.40 -0.88
C THR A 36 -3.06 16.12 -0.35
N PRO A 37 -2.45 14.98 -0.73
CA PRO A 37 -1.06 14.71 -0.35
C PRO A 37 -0.15 15.83 -0.85
N SER A 38 0.78 16.26 0.00
CA SER A 38 1.79 17.23 -0.42
C SER A 38 2.76 16.58 -1.40
N ASP A 39 3.45 17.41 -2.20
CA ASP A 39 4.50 16.93 -3.12
C ASP A 39 5.59 16.13 -2.39
N ALA A 40 5.88 16.49 -1.14
CA ALA A 40 6.84 15.76 -0.31
C ALA A 40 6.38 14.32 -0.03
N VAL A 41 5.09 14.11 0.24
CA VAL A 41 4.50 12.76 0.45
C VAL A 41 4.53 11.97 -0.86
N LEU A 42 4.13 12.58 -1.97
CA LEU A 42 4.14 11.94 -3.29
C LEU A 42 5.55 11.55 -3.72
N HIS A 43 6.53 12.43 -3.51
CA HIS A 43 7.93 12.16 -3.79
C HIS A 43 8.48 11.03 -2.93
N ARG A 44 8.22 11.05 -1.61
CA ARG A 44 8.66 9.98 -0.70
C ARG A 44 8.05 8.63 -1.06
N THR A 45 6.76 8.61 -1.36
CA THR A 45 6.03 7.40 -1.79
C THR A 45 6.60 6.84 -3.08
N THR A 46 6.95 7.72 -4.04
CA THR A 46 7.61 7.33 -5.30
C THR A 46 8.99 6.71 -5.04
N MET A 47 9.78 7.26 -4.13
CA MET A 47 11.06 6.67 -3.73
C MET A 47 10.87 5.27 -3.13
N PHE A 48 9.93 5.13 -2.18
CA PHE A 48 9.60 3.84 -1.55
C PHE A 48 9.16 2.81 -2.59
N PHE A 49 8.30 3.20 -3.52
CA PHE A 49 7.86 2.32 -4.60
C PHE A 49 9.02 1.90 -5.50
N THR A 50 9.88 2.85 -5.90
CA THR A 50 11.03 2.56 -6.77
C THR A 50 11.98 1.55 -6.11
N ASP A 51 12.32 1.77 -4.84
CA ASP A 51 13.16 0.87 -4.05
C ASP A 51 12.57 -0.55 -3.97
N SER A 52 11.28 -0.65 -3.68
CA SER A 52 10.59 -1.95 -3.58
C SER A 52 10.55 -2.70 -4.91
N VAL A 53 10.33 -1.99 -6.02
CA VAL A 53 10.39 -2.60 -7.36
C VAL A 53 11.79 -3.14 -7.65
N LEU A 54 12.85 -2.42 -7.28
CA LEU A 54 14.22 -2.90 -7.45
C LEU A 54 14.52 -4.13 -6.59
N CYS A 55 14.03 -4.17 -5.35
CA CYS A 55 14.07 -5.37 -4.51
C CYS A 55 13.36 -6.56 -5.17
N GLY A 56 12.15 -6.34 -5.69
CA GLY A 56 11.39 -7.40 -6.34
C GLY A 56 12.00 -7.91 -7.64
N LEU A 57 12.52 -7.00 -8.48
CA LEU A 57 13.20 -7.38 -9.71
C LEU A 57 14.51 -8.12 -9.45
N SER A 58 15.27 -7.74 -8.42
CA SER A 58 16.50 -8.46 -8.05
C SER A 58 16.17 -9.86 -7.50
N ALA A 59 15.11 -10.00 -6.70
CA ALA A 59 14.65 -11.30 -6.21
C ALA A 59 14.29 -12.25 -7.36
N LEU A 60 13.57 -11.74 -8.36
CA LEU A 60 13.24 -12.48 -9.57
C LEU A 60 14.47 -12.82 -10.41
N ALA A 61 15.40 -11.87 -10.59
CA ALA A 61 16.63 -12.08 -11.35
C ALA A 61 17.53 -13.17 -10.73
N CYS A 62 17.52 -13.28 -9.39
CA CYS A 62 18.24 -14.32 -8.66
C CYS A 62 17.49 -15.67 -8.60
N GLY A 63 16.29 -15.78 -9.18
CA GLY A 63 15.52 -17.02 -9.17
C GLY A 63 15.09 -17.47 -7.77
N THR A 64 14.82 -16.51 -6.87
CA THR A 64 14.35 -16.81 -5.50
C THR A 64 13.05 -17.62 -5.52
N ASN A 65 12.87 -18.49 -4.53
CA ASN A 65 11.86 -19.55 -4.59
C ASN A 65 10.43 -19.02 -4.69
N ALA A 66 9.97 -18.27 -3.69
CA ALA A 66 8.58 -17.82 -3.63
C ALA A 66 8.22 -16.87 -4.78
N PRO A 67 9.03 -15.84 -5.11
CA PRO A 67 8.75 -14.94 -6.24
C PRO A 67 8.69 -15.68 -7.58
N THR A 68 9.59 -16.64 -7.82
CA THR A 68 9.62 -17.42 -9.06
C THR A 68 8.37 -18.29 -9.18
N VAL A 69 8.04 -19.06 -8.14
CA VAL A 69 6.86 -19.96 -8.14
C VAL A 69 5.58 -19.17 -8.33
N LEU A 70 5.40 -18.06 -7.60
CA LEU A 70 4.17 -17.26 -7.68
C LEU A 70 4.06 -16.52 -9.02
N ARG A 71 5.16 -16.04 -9.59
CA ARG A 71 5.16 -15.44 -10.93
C ARG A 71 4.83 -16.46 -12.00
N ASP A 72 5.43 -17.65 -11.94
CA ASP A 72 5.16 -18.73 -12.89
C ASP A 72 3.73 -19.24 -12.80
N GLU A 73 3.17 -19.32 -11.58
CA GLU A 73 1.76 -19.60 -11.38
C GLU A 73 0.90 -18.48 -12.00
N ALA A 74 1.15 -17.22 -11.66
CA ALA A 74 0.34 -16.09 -12.10
C ALA A 74 0.25 -16.00 -13.63
N LEU A 75 1.37 -16.28 -14.29
CA LEU A 75 1.48 -16.35 -15.74
C LEU A 75 0.52 -17.39 -16.37
N ARG A 76 0.08 -18.43 -15.67
CA ARG A 76 -0.90 -19.40 -16.21
C ARG A 76 -2.33 -18.85 -16.25
N TYR A 77 -2.62 -17.73 -15.58
CA TYR A 77 -3.95 -17.13 -15.48
C TYR A 77 -4.04 -15.89 -16.35
N ALA A 78 -3.92 -16.04 -17.68
CA ALA A 78 -4.02 -14.91 -18.61
C ALA A 78 -5.38 -14.20 -18.51
N ASP A 79 -5.35 -12.88 -18.58
CA ASP A 79 -6.54 -12.02 -18.61
C ASP A 79 -6.17 -10.68 -19.21
N ASP A 80 -6.68 -10.36 -20.41
CA ASP A 80 -6.33 -9.14 -21.14
C ASP A 80 -6.77 -7.85 -20.41
N ALA A 81 -7.80 -7.94 -19.56
CA ALA A 81 -8.27 -6.84 -18.71
C ALA A 81 -7.55 -6.78 -17.35
N GLY A 82 -6.53 -7.62 -17.16
CA GLY A 82 -5.85 -7.81 -15.89
C GLY A 82 -4.65 -6.90 -15.62
N ALA A 83 -3.78 -7.37 -14.74
CA ALA A 83 -2.58 -6.66 -14.31
C ALA A 83 -1.30 -7.41 -14.72
N CYS A 84 -0.14 -6.76 -14.61
CA CYS A 84 1.15 -7.36 -14.99
C CYS A 84 1.96 -7.80 -13.76
N CYS A 85 2.68 -8.91 -13.90
CA CYS A 85 3.76 -9.28 -12.98
C CYS A 85 5.03 -8.47 -13.29
N PHE A 86 5.88 -8.21 -12.29
CA PHE A 86 7.19 -7.60 -12.52
C PHE A 86 8.03 -8.42 -13.50
N GLY A 87 8.74 -7.72 -14.38
CA GLY A 87 9.52 -8.33 -15.46
C GLY A 87 8.67 -9.03 -16.53
N SER A 88 7.37 -8.70 -16.66
CA SER A 88 6.52 -9.20 -17.75
C SER A 88 5.51 -8.14 -18.21
N THR A 89 5.23 -8.11 -19.50
CA THR A 89 4.14 -7.30 -20.07
C THR A 89 2.85 -8.09 -20.28
N ARG A 90 2.87 -9.41 -20.00
CA ARG A 90 1.68 -10.28 -20.17
C ARG A 90 0.67 -9.97 -19.07
N ARG A 91 -0.58 -9.72 -19.48
CA ARG A 91 -1.69 -9.45 -18.57
C ARG A 91 -2.24 -10.75 -17.98
N VAL A 92 -2.46 -10.75 -16.67
CA VAL A 92 -2.94 -11.90 -15.89
C VAL A 92 -4.01 -11.46 -14.91
N LYS A 93 -4.72 -12.42 -14.31
CA LYS A 93 -5.71 -12.16 -13.26
C LYS A 93 -5.12 -11.23 -12.18
N PRO A 94 -5.77 -10.09 -11.85
CA PRO A 94 -5.20 -9.07 -10.97
C PRO A 94 -4.71 -9.60 -9.63
N GLU A 95 -5.50 -10.45 -8.98
CA GLU A 95 -5.16 -11.09 -7.72
C GLU A 95 -3.90 -11.95 -7.80
N LYS A 96 -3.61 -12.54 -8.96
CA LYS A 96 -2.40 -13.32 -9.21
C LYS A 96 -1.18 -12.42 -9.41
N ALA A 97 -1.34 -11.33 -10.17
CA ALA A 97 -0.29 -10.32 -10.30
C ALA A 97 0.06 -9.69 -8.95
N VAL A 98 -0.94 -9.37 -8.14
CA VAL A 98 -0.76 -8.83 -6.78
C VAL A 98 0.04 -9.78 -5.91
N ALA A 99 -0.36 -11.06 -5.85
CA ALA A 99 0.34 -12.05 -5.03
C ALA A 99 1.80 -12.24 -5.48
N ALA A 100 2.05 -12.37 -6.78
CA ALA A 100 3.39 -12.52 -7.33
C ALA A 100 4.28 -11.30 -7.05
N ASN A 101 3.77 -10.09 -7.29
CA ASN A 101 4.51 -8.85 -7.10
C ASN A 101 4.78 -8.57 -5.62
N ALA A 102 3.80 -8.79 -4.74
CA ALA A 102 3.97 -8.60 -3.30
C ALA A 102 5.00 -9.58 -2.72
N SER A 103 4.98 -10.84 -3.17
CA SER A 103 6.03 -11.80 -2.77
C SER A 103 7.40 -11.38 -3.27
N ALA A 104 7.51 -10.89 -4.50
CA ALA A 104 8.78 -10.46 -5.06
C ALA A 104 9.41 -9.32 -4.24
N VAL A 105 8.66 -8.25 -3.97
CA VAL A 105 9.21 -7.08 -3.28
C VAL A 105 9.63 -7.38 -1.85
N ARG A 106 8.97 -8.34 -1.19
CA ARG A 106 9.24 -8.69 0.20
C ARG A 106 10.34 -9.72 0.38
N GLU A 107 10.72 -10.47 -0.65
CA GLU A 107 11.62 -11.63 -0.54
C GLU A 107 12.92 -11.35 0.21
N TRP A 108 13.53 -10.19 -0.04
CA TRP A 108 14.79 -9.81 0.60
C TRP A 108 14.63 -9.19 1.99
N ASP A 109 13.40 -8.93 2.43
CA ASP A 109 13.11 -8.14 3.63
C ASP A 109 13.88 -6.80 3.65
N SER A 110 14.12 -6.24 2.45
CA SER A 110 14.98 -5.08 2.23
C SER A 110 14.22 -3.90 1.60
N ASN A 111 12.92 -4.07 1.35
CA ASN A 111 12.06 -2.99 0.91
C ASN A 111 11.67 -2.08 2.09
N GLY A 112 11.12 -0.90 1.78
CA GLY A 112 10.82 0.14 2.76
C GLY A 112 10.00 -0.32 3.98
N THR A 113 10.44 0.09 5.16
CA THR A 113 9.73 -0.12 6.44
C THR A 113 9.01 1.17 6.86
N ASN A 114 7.74 1.04 7.22
CA ASN A 114 6.90 2.07 7.82
C ASN A 114 6.80 1.83 9.33
N PHE A 115 6.96 2.89 10.13
CA PHE A 115 6.86 2.85 11.58
C PHE A 115 5.72 3.74 12.07
N GLY A 116 4.77 3.16 12.82
CA GLY A 116 3.65 3.92 13.38
C GLY A 116 4.06 4.67 14.63
N PHE A 117 4.21 6.00 14.53
CA PHE A 117 4.53 6.83 15.68
C PHE A 117 3.98 8.25 15.54
N ASN A 118 3.07 8.62 16.43
CA ASN A 118 2.52 9.96 16.52
C ASN A 118 2.35 10.40 18.00
N PRO A 119 3.37 11.02 18.60
CA PRO A 119 3.35 11.40 20.01
C PRO A 119 2.39 12.56 20.32
N GLU A 120 2.05 13.39 19.33
CA GLU A 120 1.10 14.49 19.49
C GLU A 120 -0.31 13.99 19.83
N LEU A 121 -0.67 12.81 19.32
CA LEU A 121 -1.93 12.13 19.64
C LEU A 121 -1.79 11.07 20.74
N GLY A 122 -0.59 10.89 21.30
CA GLY A 122 -0.27 9.79 22.22
C GLY A 122 -0.31 8.40 21.56
N HIS A 123 -0.32 8.34 20.23
CA HIS A 123 -0.34 7.09 19.49
C HIS A 123 1.10 6.58 19.26
N THR A 124 1.63 5.88 20.26
CA THR A 124 3.04 5.47 20.31
C THR A 124 3.21 3.96 20.45
N ALA A 125 2.23 3.16 19.99
CA ALA A 125 2.31 1.70 20.02
C ALA A 125 3.54 1.17 19.27
N GLY A 126 4.00 1.89 18.24
CA GLY A 126 5.30 1.64 17.61
C GLY A 126 5.37 0.33 16.83
N GLU A 127 4.25 -0.09 16.24
CA GLU A 127 4.27 -1.24 15.34
C GLU A 127 4.90 -0.84 13.99
N PHE A 128 5.45 -1.83 13.28
CA PHE A 128 6.05 -1.59 11.98
C PHE A 128 5.47 -2.51 10.92
N GLY A 129 5.56 -2.07 9.67
CA GLY A 129 5.16 -2.85 8.51
C GLY A 129 6.02 -2.51 7.31
N HIS A 130 5.84 -3.26 6.23
CA HIS A 130 6.51 -3.00 4.96
C HIS A 130 5.49 -2.55 3.90
N ASN A 131 5.98 -1.90 2.85
CA ASN A 131 5.18 -1.39 1.74
C ASN A 131 4.89 -2.47 0.66
N ASP A 132 4.87 -3.75 1.07
CA ASP A 132 4.68 -4.95 0.23
C ASP A 132 3.46 -4.88 -0.69
N PHE A 133 2.44 -4.12 -0.27
CA PHE A 133 1.11 -4.13 -0.86
C PHE A 133 0.90 -3.07 -1.95
N TYR A 134 1.94 -2.35 -2.38
CA TYR A 134 1.86 -1.42 -3.52
C TYR A 134 1.47 -2.10 -4.83
N ALA A 135 1.61 -3.42 -4.93
CA ALA A 135 1.06 -4.19 -6.04
C ALA A 135 -0.47 -4.05 -6.18
N VAL A 136 -1.21 -3.80 -5.09
CA VAL A 136 -2.67 -3.63 -5.08
C VAL A 136 -3.11 -2.37 -5.84
N PRO A 137 -2.68 -1.14 -5.48
CA PRO A 137 -3.07 0.06 -6.21
C PRO A 137 -2.55 0.07 -7.66
N ILE A 138 -1.42 -0.58 -7.96
CA ILE A 138 -0.93 -0.74 -9.33
C ILE A 138 -1.89 -1.60 -10.14
N ALA A 139 -2.25 -2.78 -9.63
CA ALA A 139 -3.17 -3.69 -10.30
C ALA A 139 -4.56 -3.03 -10.48
N ALA A 140 -5.05 -2.33 -9.46
CA ALA A 140 -6.30 -1.60 -9.53
C ALA A 140 -6.29 -0.50 -10.62
N ALA A 141 -5.22 0.30 -10.69
CA ALA A 141 -5.07 1.32 -11.73
C ALA A 141 -5.02 0.68 -13.12
N GLN A 142 -4.29 -0.42 -13.27
CA GLN A 142 -4.20 -1.17 -14.52
C GLN A 142 -5.55 -1.72 -14.99
N VAL A 143 -6.33 -2.32 -14.10
CA VAL A 143 -7.67 -2.86 -14.40
C VAL A 143 -8.66 -1.74 -14.72
N ALA A 144 -8.57 -0.62 -14.01
CA ALA A 144 -9.46 0.52 -14.20
C ALA A 144 -9.07 1.45 -15.36
N GLY A 145 -7.95 1.18 -16.05
CA GLY A 145 -7.44 2.06 -17.11
C GLY A 145 -6.99 3.43 -16.62
N LEU A 146 -6.56 3.53 -15.37
CA LEU A 146 -6.08 4.75 -14.73
C LEU A 146 -4.57 4.91 -14.89
N ASP A 147 -4.07 6.13 -14.65
CA ASP A 147 -2.67 6.48 -14.81
C ASP A 147 -1.82 6.23 -13.54
N GLY A 148 -0.54 6.58 -13.63
CA GLY A 148 0.39 6.47 -12.50
C GLY A 148 0.04 7.38 -11.32
N ALA A 149 -0.65 8.50 -11.54
CA ALA A 149 -1.07 9.39 -10.46
C ALA A 149 -2.16 8.73 -9.60
N ALA A 150 -3.10 8.02 -10.23
CA ALA A 150 -4.09 7.22 -9.49
C ALA A 150 -3.43 6.09 -8.69
N ALA A 151 -2.45 5.38 -9.27
CA ALA A 151 -1.71 4.34 -8.55
C ALA A 151 -0.95 4.92 -7.35
N LEU A 152 -0.24 6.04 -7.54
CA LEU A 152 0.50 6.71 -6.47
C LEU A 152 -0.42 7.20 -5.34
N ARG A 153 -1.59 7.76 -5.68
CA ARG A 153 -2.60 8.14 -4.69
C ARG A 153 -3.10 6.92 -3.90
N GLY A 154 -3.31 5.80 -4.57
CA GLY A 154 -3.67 4.54 -3.92
C GLY A 154 -2.61 4.02 -2.95
N MET A 155 -1.33 4.18 -3.30
CA MET A 155 -0.20 3.83 -2.40
C MET A 155 -0.21 4.70 -1.14
N VAL A 156 -0.39 6.03 -1.29
CA VAL A 156 -0.50 6.95 -0.15
C VAL A 156 -1.69 6.59 0.75
N CYS A 157 -2.85 6.27 0.16
CA CYS A 157 -4.03 5.86 0.92
C CYS A 157 -3.75 4.59 1.76
N LEU A 158 -3.10 3.61 1.14
CA LEU A 158 -2.73 2.35 1.79
C LEU A 158 -1.77 2.58 2.96
N ASP A 159 -0.74 3.42 2.76
CA ASP A 159 0.24 3.73 3.79
C ASP A 159 -0.33 4.58 4.91
N GLU A 160 -1.22 5.52 4.63
CA GLU A 160 -1.92 6.30 5.66
C GLU A 160 -2.73 5.37 6.58
N ILE A 161 -3.56 4.48 6.01
CA ILE A 161 -4.38 3.55 6.80
C ILE A 161 -3.48 2.63 7.65
N ARG A 162 -2.46 2.04 7.05
CA ARG A 162 -1.56 1.10 7.75
C ARG A 162 -0.74 1.81 8.81
N GLY A 163 -0.23 3.01 8.52
CA GLY A 163 0.50 3.85 9.45
C GLY A 163 -0.32 4.17 10.69
N ARG A 164 -1.57 4.63 10.51
CA ARG A 164 -2.47 4.92 11.63
C ARG A 164 -2.80 3.70 12.48
N LEU A 165 -2.98 2.53 11.86
CA LEU A 165 -3.18 1.29 12.63
C LEU A 165 -1.93 0.92 13.45
N ALA A 166 -0.74 1.09 12.87
CA ALA A 166 0.52 0.79 13.53
C ALA A 166 0.85 1.76 14.69
N GLU A 167 0.33 2.98 14.66
CA GLU A 167 0.47 3.96 15.73
C GLU A 167 -0.29 3.56 17.01
N VAL A 168 -1.40 2.82 16.89
CA VAL A 168 -2.34 2.56 18.00
C VAL A 168 -2.44 1.10 18.41
N PHE A 169 -1.93 0.16 17.60
CA PHE A 169 -2.00 -1.26 17.87
C PHE A 169 -0.63 -1.91 17.67
N SER A 170 -0.20 -2.72 18.64
CA SER A 170 1.00 -3.54 18.52
C SER A 170 0.70 -5.02 18.76
N LEU A 171 1.24 -5.86 17.88
CA LEU A 171 1.18 -7.32 18.00
C LEU A 171 2.00 -7.82 19.19
N LYS A 172 3.01 -7.06 19.64
CA LYS A 172 3.85 -7.45 20.79
C LYS A 172 3.11 -7.36 22.13
N SER A 173 2.15 -6.44 22.22
CA SER A 173 1.34 -6.23 23.43
C SER A 173 -0.01 -6.94 23.35
N TYR A 174 -0.40 -7.43 22.16
CA TYR A 174 -1.58 -8.24 21.96
C TYR A 174 -1.38 -9.64 22.57
N ARG A 175 -2.30 -10.04 23.46
CA ARG A 175 -2.30 -11.34 24.15
C ARG A 175 -3.48 -12.17 23.66
#